data_AF-A0A1N7KPL1-F1
#
_entry.id   AF-A0A1N7KPL1-F1
#
_cell.length_a   1.000
_cell.length_b   1.000
_cell.length_c   1.000
_cell.angle_alpha   90.00
_cell.angle_beta   90.00
_cell.angle_gamma   90.00
#
_symmetry.space_group_name_H-M   'P 1'
#
loop_
_entity.id
_entity.type
_entity.pdbx_description
1 polymer ?
#
loop_
_entity_poly.entity_id
_entity_poly.type
_entity_poly.pdbx_seq_one_letter_code
_entity_poly.pdbx_strand_id
1 'polypeptide(L)' 'MGEQALNADNVDKIREEVSKLEEEIHKISNKLQNDGFLSRVPAAMIEKEQHKLEKFQQACSELKSRLKQAG' A
#
# COMPACT_ATOMS: atom_id res chain seq x y z
N MET A 1 -6.22 -9.68 -15.99
CA MET A 1 -5.45 -9.65 -14.74
C MET A 1 -4.30 -10.61 -14.94
N GLY A 2 -3.13 -10.07 -15.30
CA GLY A 2 -2.00 -10.86 -15.76
C GLY A 2 -1.33 -11.56 -14.59
N GLU A 3 -1.43 -12.89 -14.55
CA GLU A 3 -0.52 -13.76 -13.82
C GLU A 3 0.92 -13.44 -14.27
N GLN A 4 1.65 -12.71 -13.43
CA GLN A 4 3.07 -12.50 -13.65
C GLN A 4 3.83 -13.63 -12.95
N ALA A 5 4.34 -14.57 -13.74
CA ALA A 5 5.16 -15.69 -13.29
C ALA A 5 6.35 -15.22 -12.43
N LEU A 6 6.58 -15.91 -11.31
CA LEU A 6 7.58 -15.56 -10.29
C LEU A 6 9.00 -16.09 -10.67
N ASN A 7 9.86 -15.27 -11.30
CA ASN A 7 11.31 -15.45 -11.49
C ASN A 7 12.13 -14.58 -10.50
N ALA A 8 13.32 -15.03 -10.06
CA ALA A 8 14.17 -14.34 -9.07
C ALA A 8 14.41 -12.82 -9.29
N ASP A 9 14.49 -12.34 -10.53
CA ASP A 9 14.62 -10.90 -10.86
C ASP A 9 13.40 -10.06 -10.40
N ASN A 10 12.22 -10.67 -10.33
CA ASN A 10 11.04 -9.98 -9.83
C ASN A 10 10.97 -9.94 -8.31
N VAL A 11 11.72 -10.76 -7.57
CA VAL A 11 11.69 -10.71 -6.10
C VAL A 11 12.24 -9.38 -5.62
N ASP A 12 13.33 -8.90 -6.24
CA ASP A 12 13.91 -7.59 -5.92
C ASP A 12 12.97 -6.44 -6.33
N LYS A 13 12.38 -6.50 -7.53
CA LYS A 13 11.37 -5.53 -7.99
C LYS A 13 10.13 -5.51 -7.09
N ILE A 14 9.64 -6.67 -6.67
CA ILE A 14 8.49 -6.77 -5.77
C ILE A 14 8.85 -6.20 -4.39
N ARG A 15 10.07 -6.39 -3.89
CA ARG A 15 10.55 -5.74 -2.65
C ARG A 15 10.59 -4.22 -2.78
N GLU A 16 11.07 -3.70 -3.90
CA GLU A 16 11.08 -2.26 -4.17
C GLU A 16 9.65 -1.69 -4.24
N GLU A 17 8.75 -2.38 -4.94
CA GLU A 17 7.33 -2.01 -5.03
C GLU A 17 6.64 -2.06 -3.65
N VAL A 18 6.93 -3.08 -2.84
CA VAL A 18 6.47 -3.16 -1.44
C VAL A 18 6.95 -1.95 -0.65
N SER A 19 8.23 -1.59 -0.77
CA SER A 19 8.79 -0.41 -0.08
C SER A 19 8.09 0.88 -0.49
N LYS A 20 7.87 1.10 -1.79
CA LYS A 20 7.14 2.28 -2.30
C LYS A 20 5.70 2.33 -1.79
N LEU A 21 5.02 1.18 -1.77
CA LEU A 21 3.67 1.07 -1.23
C LEU A 21 3.63 1.37 0.27
N GLU A 22 4.60 0.87 1.05
CA GLU A 22 4.71 1.18 2.48
C GLU A 22 4.95 2.67 2.75
N GLU A 23 5.77 3.34 1.93
CA GLU A 23 5.94 4.79 2.01
C GLU A 23 4.63 5.55 1.72
N GLU A 24 3.88 5.16 0.70
CA GLU A 24 2.59 5.80 0.37
C GLU A 24 1.53 5.54 1.45
N ILE A 25 1.46 4.31 1.98
CA ILE A 25 0.61 3.96 3.14
C ILE A 25 0.97 4.86 4.33
N HIS A 26 2.26 5.00 4.63
CA HIS A 26 2.72 5.83 5.74
C HIS A 26 2.34 7.30 5.55
N LYS A 27 2.49 7.86 4.34
CA LYS A 27 2.07 9.24 4.04
C LYS A 27 0.56 9.43 4.21
N ILE A 28 -0.26 8.50 3.73
CA ILE A 28 -1.72 8.59 3.85
C ILE A 28 -2.14 8.41 5.30
N SER A 29 -1.57 7.43 6.02
CA SER A 29 -1.82 7.20 7.43
C SER A 29 -1.48 8.44 8.27
N ASN A 30 -0.35 9.09 8.00
CA ASN A 30 0.07 10.29 8.71
C ASN A 30 -0.86 11.49 8.43
N LYS A 31 -1.39 11.61 7.20
CA LYS A 31 -2.46 12.58 6.90
C LYS A 31 -3.74 12.28 7.66
N LEU A 32 -4.15 11.02 7.71
CA LEU A 32 -5.34 10.56 8.43
C LEU A 32 -5.20 10.65 9.95
N GLN A 33 -3.99 10.58 10.50
CA GLN A 33 -3.73 10.79 11.93
C GLN A 33 -3.61 12.27 12.31
N ASN A 34 -3.45 13.16 11.33
CA ASN A 34 -3.36 14.59 11.60
C ASN A 34 -4.77 15.16 11.81
N ASP A 35 -5.12 15.48 13.06
CA ASP A 35 -6.39 16.12 13.41
C ASP A 35 -6.68 17.40 12.61
N GLY A 36 -5.64 18.13 12.21
CA GLY A 36 -5.78 19.31 11.35
C GLY A 36 -6.22 18.98 9.92
N PHE A 37 -5.88 17.80 9.41
CA PHE A 37 -6.40 17.28 8.14
C PHE A 37 -7.82 16.75 8.35
N LEU A 38 -8.08 15.95 9.38
CA LEU A 38 -9.41 15.41 9.68
C LEU A 38 -10.46 16.50 9.92
N SER A 39 -10.11 17.60 10.58
CA SER A 39 -11.03 18.71 10.84
C SER A 39 -11.26 19.61 9.62
N ARG A 40 -10.34 19.63 8.65
CA ARG A 40 -10.43 20.48 7.45
C ARG A 40 -10.99 19.75 6.23
N VAL A 41 -10.89 18.44 6.22
CA VAL A 41 -11.26 17.59 5.10
C VAL A 41 -12.61 16.94 5.40
N PRO A 42 -13.55 16.92 4.43
CA PRO A 42 -14.86 16.31 4.63
C PRO A 42 -14.74 14.79 4.83
N ALA A 43 -15.67 14.22 5.61
CA ALA A 43 -15.74 12.79 5.90
C ALA A 43 -15.66 11.91 4.64
N ALA A 44 -16.33 12.31 3.55
CA ALA A 44 -16.29 11.58 2.28
C ALA A 44 -14.88 11.52 1.63
N MET A 45 -14.02 12.52 1.85
CA MET A 45 -12.62 12.46 1.41
C MET A 45 -11.78 11.61 2.36
N ILE A 46 -12.04 11.68 3.67
CA ILE A 46 -11.38 10.86 4.68
C ILE A 46 -11.66 9.36 4.43
N GLU A 47 -12.91 9.00 4.13
CA GLU A 47 -13.30 7.63 3.77
C GLU A 47 -12.61 7.17 2.47
N LYS A 48 -12.50 8.06 1.47
CA LYS A 48 -11.75 7.76 0.24
C LYS A 48 -10.27 7.50 0.52
N GLU A 49 -9.64 8.30 1.38
CA GLU A 49 -8.24 8.12 1.77
C GLU A 49 -8.03 6.86 2.60
N GLN A 50 -8.95 6.54 3.53
CA GLN A 50 -8.93 5.28 4.29
C GLN A 50 -9.08 4.06 3.38
N HIS A 51 -10.03 4.09 2.46
CA HIS A 51 -10.23 3.00 1.51
C HIS A 51 -9.02 2.86 0.57
N LYS A 52 -8.35 3.96 0.22
CA LYS A 52 -7.10 3.93 -0.55
C LYS A 52 -5.96 3.32 0.26
N LEU A 53 -5.84 3.68 1.53
CA LEU A 53 -4.88 3.10 2.47
C LEU A 53 -5.08 1.59 2.56
N GLU A 54 -6.31 1.13 2.78
CA GLU A 54 -6.65 -0.30 2.88
C GLU A 54 -6.27 -1.06 1.61
N LYS A 55 -6.57 -0.51 0.43
CA LYS A 55 -6.15 -1.09 -0.85
C LYS A 55 -4.65 -1.20 -0.98
N PHE A 56 -3.90 -0.17 -0.60
CA PHE A 56 -2.45 -0.23 -0.64
C PHE A 56 -1.88 -1.25 0.36
N GLN A 57 -2.44 -1.32 1.57
CA GLN A 57 -2.07 -2.34 2.56
C GLN A 57 -2.34 -3.75 2.06
N GLN A 58 -3.49 -3.97 1.42
CA GLN A 58 -3.86 -5.26 0.85
C GLN A 58 -2.93 -5.67 -0.29
N ALA A 59 -2.63 -4.74 -1.21
CA ALA A 59 -1.65 -4.96 -2.27
C ALA A 59 -0.25 -5.26 -1.73
N CYS A 60 0.21 -4.50 -0.74
CA CYS A 60 1.50 -4.71 -0.08
C CYS A 60 1.55 -6.10 0.59
N SER A 61 0.48 -6.51 1.28
CA SER A 61 0.37 -7.82 1.90
C SER A 61 0.38 -8.96 0.88
N GLU A 62 -0.31 -8.80 -0.25
CA GLU A 62 -0.30 -9.76 -1.35
C GLU A 62 1.09 -9.91 -1.97
N LEU A 63 1.79 -8.79 -2.22
CA LEU A 63 3.16 -8.78 -2.71
C LEU A 63 4.13 -9.43 -1.72
N LYS A 64 4.01 -9.13 -0.41
CA LYS A 64 4.79 -9.80 0.66
C LYS A 64 4.51 -11.30 0.71
N SER A 65 3.26 -11.71 0.55
CA SER A 65 2.87 -13.12 0.48
C SER A 65 3.50 -13.83 -0.72
N ARG A 66 3.55 -13.17 -1.88
CA ARG A 66 4.22 -13.69 -3.08
C ARG A 66 5.74 -13.79 -2.88
N LEU A 67 6.37 -12.81 -2.23
CA LEU A 67 7.79 -12.87 -1.86
C LEU A 67 8.08 -14.07 -0.96
N LYS A 68 7.21 -14.36 0.01
CA LYS A 68 7.36 -15.49 0.93
C LYS A 68 7.23 -16.84 0.22
N GLN A 69 6.42 -16.92 -0.83
CA GLN A 69 6.24 -18.14 -1.63
C GLN A 69 7.36 -18.35 -2.67
N ALA A 70 8.09 -17.29 -3.01
CA ALA A 70 9.17 -17.31 -4.00
C ALA A 70 10.57 -17.58 -3.40
N GLY A 71 10.70 -17.54 -2.07
CA GLY A 71 11.91 -17.93 -1.33
C GLY A 71 11.81 -19.34 -0.80
#